data_AF-A0A2E0TDR4-F1
#
_entry.id   AF-A0A2E0TDR4-F1
#
_cell.length_a   1.000
_cell.length_b   1.000
_cell.length_c   1.000
_cell.angle_alpha   90.00
_cell.angle_beta   90.00
_cell.angle_gamma   90.00
#
_symmetry.space_group_name_H-M   'P 1'
#
loop_
_entity.id
_entity.type
_entity.pdbx_description
1 polymer ?
#
loop_
_entity_poly.entity_id
_entity_poly.type
_entity_poly.pdbx_seq_one_letter_code
_entity_poly.pdbx_strand_id
1 'polypeptide(L)'
;MVRLAAMPGKLKILLGMYGVNLILGIVQAVTADGSWVGVGITALIAGLLFKGNNVVRIIVMVFAVIGLIFGALGLLGLGAILALGAGEAIIPLISVVWSLIVNIFALFALTRPDVKAHFAPQDAGAAPPAAG
;
A
#
# COMPACT_ATOMS: atom_id res chain seq x y z
N MET A 1 0.24 -14.81 -17.09
CA MET A 1 -0.88 -14.68 -16.13
C MET A 1 -0.82 -15.64 -14.93
N VAL A 2 0.27 -16.42 -14.74
CA VAL A 2 0.36 -17.50 -13.73
C VAL A 2 0.69 -17.02 -12.29
N ARG A 3 1.17 -15.78 -12.10
CA ARG A 3 1.65 -15.31 -10.77
C ARG A 3 0.55 -14.91 -9.78
N LEU A 4 -0.68 -14.67 -10.22
CA LEU A 4 -1.80 -14.36 -9.32
C LEU A 4 -2.27 -15.59 -8.54
N ALA A 5 -2.25 -16.79 -9.13
CA ALA A 5 -2.69 -18.01 -8.44
C ALA A 5 -1.76 -18.37 -7.27
N ALA A 6 -0.44 -18.22 -7.45
CA ALA A 6 0.60 -18.53 -6.46
C ALA A 6 0.84 -17.42 -5.41
N MET A 7 0.12 -16.30 -5.50
CA MET A 7 0.28 -15.17 -4.58
C MET A 7 -0.41 -15.47 -3.24
N PRO A 8 0.23 -15.19 -2.09
CA PRO A 8 -0.41 -15.36 -0.79
C PRO A 8 -1.71 -14.56 -0.72
N GLY A 9 -2.77 -15.15 -0.12
CA GLY A 9 -4.09 -14.52 -0.07
C GLY A 9 -4.08 -13.11 0.53
N LYS A 10 -3.18 -12.87 1.50
CA LYS A 10 -2.99 -11.55 2.13
C LYS A 10 -2.41 -10.51 1.18
N LEU A 11 -1.55 -10.93 0.24
CA LEU A 11 -1.03 -10.03 -0.78
C LEU A 11 -2.12 -9.65 -1.77
N LYS A 12 -3.02 -10.58 -2.12
CA LYS A 12 -4.18 -10.29 -2.98
C LYS A 12 -5.12 -9.27 -2.35
N ILE A 13 -5.40 -9.42 -1.04
CA ILE A 13 -6.22 -8.46 -0.28
C ILE A 13 -5.53 -7.09 -0.27
N LEU A 14 -4.22 -7.05 0.03
CA LEU A 14 -3.45 -5.80 0.04
C LEU A 14 -3.49 -5.11 -1.33
N LEU A 15 -3.32 -5.89 -2.41
CA LEU A 15 -3.37 -5.38 -3.77
C LEU A 15 -4.77 -4.87 -4.14
N GLY A 16 -5.82 -5.54 -3.68
CA GLY A 16 -7.20 -5.07 -3.79
C GLY A 16 -7.43 -3.73 -3.08
N MET A 17 -6.87 -3.56 -1.87
CA MET A 17 -6.95 -2.30 -1.13
C MET A 17 -6.21 -1.15 -1.83
N TYR A 18 -5.02 -1.42 -2.38
CA TYR A 18 -4.32 -0.44 -3.23
C TYR A 18 -5.08 -0.15 -4.52
N GLY A 19 -5.77 -1.13 -5.10
CA GLY A 19 -6.65 -0.94 -6.25
C GLY A 19 -7.83 -0.01 -5.93
N VAL A 20 -8.44 -0.16 -4.76
CA VAL A 20 -9.48 0.77 -4.29
C VAL A 20 -8.92 2.19 -4.10
N ASN A 21 -7.75 2.33 -3.46
CA ASN A 21 -7.09 3.63 -3.34
C ASN A 21 -6.73 4.25 -4.69
N LEU A 22 -6.36 3.43 -5.68
CA LEU A 22 -6.08 3.89 -7.03
C LEU A 22 -7.34 4.46 -7.68
N ILE A 23 -8.47 3.72 -7.60
CA ILE A 23 -9.75 4.18 -8.14
C ILE A 23 -10.20 5.46 -7.44
N LEU A 24 -10.15 5.51 -6.11
CA LEU A 24 -10.51 6.70 -5.34
C LEU A 24 -9.61 7.90 -5.67
N GLY A 25 -8.30 7.67 -5.83
CA GLY A 25 -7.34 8.69 -6.24
C GLY A 25 -7.61 9.19 -7.66
N ILE A 26 -7.98 8.30 -8.61
CA ILE A 26 -8.37 8.68 -9.97
C ILE A 26 -9.63 9.55 -9.92
N VAL A 27 -10.64 9.13 -9.16
CA VAL A 27 -11.88 9.92 -9.01
C VAL A 27 -11.56 11.31 -8.47
N GLN A 28 -10.76 11.44 -7.41
CA GLN A 28 -10.38 12.75 -6.87
C GLN A 28 -9.51 13.58 -7.83
N ALA A 29 -8.58 12.96 -8.55
CA ALA A 29 -7.76 13.66 -9.54
C ALA A 29 -8.62 14.19 -10.69
N VAL A 30 -9.69 13.48 -11.06
CA VAL A 30 -10.62 13.89 -12.11
C VAL A 30 -11.63 14.94 -11.63
N THR A 31 -12.06 14.89 -10.36
CA THR A 31 -13.16 15.74 -9.86
C THR A 31 -12.73 16.96 -9.04
N ALA A 32 -11.55 16.98 -8.41
CA ALA A 32 -11.20 17.97 -7.40
C ALA A 32 -9.97 18.83 -7.74
N ASP A 33 -8.83 18.25 -8.17
CA ASP A 33 -7.57 19.05 -8.26
C ASP A 33 -6.52 18.57 -9.27
N GLY A 34 -6.81 17.61 -10.16
CA GLY A 34 -5.88 17.23 -11.24
C GLY A 34 -4.54 16.61 -10.81
N SER A 35 -4.31 16.40 -9.51
CA SER A 35 -3.02 15.87 -9.02
C SER A 35 -2.93 14.36 -9.19
N TRP A 36 -2.32 13.96 -10.30
CA TRP A 36 -2.05 12.55 -10.64
C TRP A 36 -0.91 11.92 -9.84
N VAL A 37 -0.21 12.69 -9.01
CA VAL A 37 0.96 12.22 -8.26
C VAL A 37 0.59 11.08 -7.30
N GLY A 38 -0.50 11.22 -6.56
CA GLY A 38 -0.98 10.18 -5.64
C GLY A 38 -1.43 8.90 -6.36
N VAL A 39 -2.04 9.06 -7.54
CA VAL A 39 -2.47 7.95 -8.41
C VAL A 39 -1.26 7.20 -8.96
N GLY A 40 -0.26 7.93 -9.47
CA GLY A 40 0.97 7.37 -10.01
C GLY A 40 1.77 6.60 -8.96
N ILE A 41 1.89 7.14 -7.74
CA ILE A 41 2.57 6.46 -6.62
C ILE A 41 1.81 5.18 -6.23
N THR A 42 0.48 5.24 -6.14
CA THR A 42 -0.36 4.08 -5.78
C THR A 42 -0.27 2.98 -6.85
N ALA A 43 -0.29 3.34 -8.13
CA ALA A 43 -0.12 2.41 -9.25
C ALA A 43 1.27 1.76 -9.26
N LEU A 44 2.31 2.56 -8.97
CA LEU A 44 3.68 2.09 -8.92
C LEU A 44 3.89 1.11 -7.75
N ILE A 45 3.33 1.39 -6.58
CA ILE A 45 3.34 0.47 -5.44
C ILE A 45 2.61 -0.85 -5.78
N ALA A 46 1.41 -0.77 -6.36
CA ALA A 46 0.64 -1.95 -6.76
C ALA A 46 1.39 -2.80 -7.81
N GLY A 47 1.98 -2.16 -8.82
CA GLY A 47 2.78 -2.82 -9.85
C GLY A 47 4.08 -3.44 -9.32
N LEU A 48 4.74 -2.78 -8.38
CA LEU A 48 5.97 -3.31 -7.76
C LEU A 48 5.67 -4.50 -6.83
N LEU A 49 4.53 -4.53 -6.14
CA LEU A 49 4.10 -5.69 -5.33
C LEU A 49 3.92 -6.96 -6.18
N PHE A 50 3.59 -6.84 -7.47
CA PHE A 50 3.57 -7.98 -8.42
C PHE A 50 4.96 -8.53 -8.76
N LYS A 51 6.01 -7.71 -8.65
CA LYS A 51 7.36 -8.09 -9.06
C LYS A 51 8.03 -9.06 -8.07
N GLY A 52 7.58 -9.09 -6.80
CA GLY A 52 8.08 -10.06 -5.82
C GLY A 52 9.52 -9.79 -5.35
N ASN A 53 9.99 -8.53 -5.34
CA ASN A 53 11.34 -8.18 -4.86
C ASN A 53 11.34 -7.79 -3.37
N ASN A 54 12.27 -8.32 -2.59
CA ASN A 54 12.50 -7.99 -1.18
C ASN A 54 12.76 -6.48 -0.94
N VAL A 55 13.48 -5.80 -1.84
CA VAL A 55 13.72 -4.36 -1.76
C VAL A 55 12.40 -3.59 -1.86
N VAL A 56 11.51 -4.01 -2.77
CA VAL A 56 10.18 -3.42 -2.90
C VAL A 56 9.37 -3.62 -1.63
N ARG A 57 9.40 -4.82 -1.03
CA ARG A 57 8.69 -5.09 0.23
C ARG A 57 9.11 -4.09 1.32
N ILE A 58 10.42 -3.85 1.45
CA ILE A 58 10.97 -2.91 2.44
C ILE A 58 10.51 -1.48 2.11
N ILE A 59 10.61 -1.06 0.86
CA ILE A 59 10.17 0.28 0.42
C ILE A 59 8.69 0.50 0.75
N VAL A 60 7.81 -0.45 0.41
CA VAL A 60 6.37 -0.35 0.70
C VAL A 60 6.11 -0.31 2.21
N MET A 61 6.86 -1.06 3.02
CA MET A 61 6.77 -0.98 4.48
C MET A 61 7.19 0.40 5.00
N VAL A 62 8.28 0.98 4.48
CA VAL A 62 8.73 2.33 4.86
C VAL A 62 7.67 3.37 4.53
N PHE A 63 7.11 3.34 3.32
CA PHE A 63 6.01 4.25 2.94
C PHE A 63 4.76 4.03 3.79
N ALA A 64 4.43 2.79 4.17
CA ALA A 64 3.29 2.53 5.04
C ALA A 64 3.50 3.09 6.47
N VAL A 65 4.72 3.03 7.01
CA VAL A 65 5.06 3.67 8.29
C VAL A 65 4.96 5.20 8.19
N ILE A 66 5.49 5.78 7.12
CA ILE A 66 5.38 7.23 6.87
C ILE A 66 3.90 7.63 6.76
N GLY A 67 3.10 6.88 6.00
CA GLY A 67 1.66 7.08 5.84
C GLY A 67 0.89 6.98 7.16
N LEU A 68 1.29 6.09 8.07
CA LEU A 68 0.73 6.00 9.42
C LEU A 68 1.00 7.25 10.25
N ILE A 69 2.24 7.79 10.19
CA ILE A 69 2.61 9.00 10.92
C ILE A 69 1.78 10.18 10.42
N PHE A 70 1.74 10.41 9.10
CA PHE A 70 0.94 11.49 8.52
C PHE A 70 -0.57 11.30 8.72
N GLY A 71 -1.06 10.06 8.64
CA GLY A 71 -2.45 9.74 8.90
C GLY A 71 -2.86 10.00 10.34
N ALA A 72 -1.99 9.68 11.32
CA ALA A 72 -2.22 9.98 12.73
C ALA A 72 -2.23 11.50 12.99
N LEU A 73 -1.27 12.24 12.41
CA LEU A 73 -1.26 13.70 12.47
C LEU A 73 -2.50 14.32 11.81
N GLY A 74 -2.93 13.78 10.68
CA GLY A 74 -4.16 14.17 9.99
C GLY A 74 -5.42 13.89 10.82
N LEU A 75 -5.47 12.78 11.56
CA LEU A 75 -6.56 12.45 12.48
C LEU A 75 -6.61 13.40 13.67
N LEU A 76 -5.46 13.80 14.21
CA LEU A 76 -5.39 14.82 15.27
C LEU A 76 -5.85 16.20 14.75
N GLY A 77 -5.42 16.59 13.55
CA GLY A 77 -5.83 17.84 12.91
C GLY A 77 -7.33 17.87 12.58
N LEU A 78 -7.86 16.80 11.97
CA LEU A 78 -9.29 16.67 11.67
C LEU A 78 -10.14 16.52 12.94
N GLY A 79 -9.63 15.83 13.97
CA GLY A 79 -10.28 15.73 15.27
C GLY A 79 -10.44 17.10 15.95
N ALA A 80 -9.44 17.97 15.82
CA ALA A 80 -9.52 19.36 16.30
C ALA A 80 -10.57 20.18 15.52
N ILE A 81 -10.67 20.00 14.19
CA ILE A 81 -11.67 20.67 13.35
C ILE A 81 -13.09 20.18 13.65
N LEU A 82 -13.27 18.87 13.85
CA LEU A 82 -14.56 18.26 14.18
C LEU A 82 -15.05 18.73 15.57
N ALA A 83 -14.14 18.88 16.53
CA ALA A 83 -14.44 19.41 17.86
C ALA A 83 -14.91 20.88 17.84
N LEU A 84 -14.61 21.62 16.77
CA LEU A 84 -15.08 22.99 16.54
C LEU A 84 -16.44 23.06 15.81
N GLY A 85 -17.09 21.92 15.54
CA GLY A 85 -18.45 21.85 14.99
C GLY A 85 -18.56 21.88 13.46
N ALA A 86 -17.45 21.73 12.73
CA ALA A 86 -17.46 21.72 11.27
C ALA A 86 -17.92 20.34 10.74
N GLY A 87 -19.21 20.23 10.39
CA GLY A 87 -19.82 19.00 9.85
C GLY A 87 -19.22 18.52 8.51
N GLU A 88 -18.51 19.38 7.78
CA GLU A 88 -17.87 19.03 6.50
C GLU A 88 -16.61 18.15 6.66
N ALA A 89 -16.09 17.97 7.88
CA ALA A 89 -14.88 17.17 8.11
C ALA A 89 -15.12 15.64 8.16
N ILE A 90 -16.36 15.16 7.99
CA ILE A 90 -16.69 13.72 8.02
C ILE A 90 -16.06 12.95 6.84
N ILE A 91 -16.17 13.47 5.62
CA ILE A 91 -15.62 12.84 4.41
C ILE A 91 -14.09 12.72 4.47
N PRO A 92 -13.33 13.79 4.81
CA PRO A 92 -11.88 13.67 4.98
C PRO A 92 -11.50 12.77 6.16
N LEU A 93 -12.29 12.74 7.25
CA LEU A 93 -12.06 11.81 8.36
C LEU A 93 -12.16 10.35 7.92
N ILE A 94 -13.20 9.98 7.18
CA ILE A 94 -13.36 8.62 6.63
C ILE A 94 -12.19 8.27 5.71
N SER A 95 -11.74 9.22 4.88
CA SER A 95 -10.60 9.03 3.97
C SER A 95 -9.29 8.79 4.73
N VAL A 96 -9.05 9.53 5.81
CA VAL A 96 -7.88 9.34 6.69
C VAL A 96 -7.95 8.00 7.42
N VAL A 97 -9.11 7.63 7.98
CA VAL A 97 -9.31 6.34 8.66
C VAL A 97 -9.09 5.18 7.69
N TRP A 98 -9.63 5.26 6.48
CA TRP A 98 -9.43 4.25 5.44
C TRP A 98 -7.94 4.12 5.07
N SER A 99 -7.25 5.25 4.87
CA SER A 99 -5.81 5.27 4.60
C SER A 99 -5.00 4.61 5.72
N LEU A 100 -5.35 4.85 6.99
CA LEU A 100 -4.71 4.17 8.12
C LEU A 100 -4.93 2.66 8.10
N ILE A 101 -6.15 2.20 7.84
CA ILE A 101 -6.47 0.77 7.74
C ILE A 101 -5.60 0.11 6.65
N VAL A 102 -5.45 0.76 5.49
CA VAL A 102 -4.62 0.27 4.39
C VAL A 102 -3.15 0.18 4.80
N ASN A 103 -2.61 1.19 5.47
CA ASN A 103 -1.21 1.20 5.89
C ASN A 103 -0.92 0.18 7.01
N ILE A 104 -1.83 0.02 7.97
CA ILE A 104 -1.73 -1.03 9.01
C ILE A 104 -1.79 -2.41 8.37
N PHE A 105 -2.73 -2.62 7.45
CA PHE A 105 -2.86 -3.90 6.75
C PHE A 105 -1.65 -4.19 5.86
N ALA A 106 -1.05 -3.18 5.23
CA ALA A 106 0.19 -3.31 4.47
C ALA A 106 1.32 -3.83 5.37
N LEU A 107 1.54 -3.23 6.54
CA LEU A 107 2.56 -3.69 7.48
C LEU A 107 2.27 -5.09 8.00
N PHE A 108 1.02 -5.38 8.36
CA PHE A 108 0.63 -6.71 8.80
C PHE A 108 0.84 -7.76 7.70
N ALA A 109 0.40 -7.51 6.48
CA ALA A 109 0.51 -8.47 5.38
C ALA A 109 1.98 -8.68 4.97
N LEU A 110 2.77 -7.61 4.85
CA LEU A 110 4.17 -7.67 4.39
C LEU A 110 5.13 -8.27 5.44
N THR A 111 4.73 -8.33 6.72
CA THR A 111 5.53 -8.99 7.76
C THR A 111 5.29 -10.49 7.86
N ARG A 112 4.25 -11.03 7.22
CA ARG A 112 3.91 -12.47 7.32
C ARG A 112 4.92 -13.36 6.62
N PRO A 113 5.25 -14.53 7.20
CA PRO A 113 6.27 -15.42 6.65
C PRO A 113 5.96 -15.94 5.24
N ASP A 114 4.70 -16.21 4.92
CA ASP A 114 4.22 -16.61 3.59
C ASP A 114 4.44 -15.50 2.53
N VAL A 115 4.25 -14.24 2.93
CA VAL A 115 4.51 -13.08 2.09
C VAL A 115 6.01 -12.82 1.98
N LYS A 116 6.76 -12.94 3.07
CA LYS A 116 8.22 -12.82 3.05
C LYS A 116 8.87 -13.84 2.12
N ALA A 117 8.38 -15.08 2.10
CA ALA A 117 8.83 -16.13 1.19
C ALA A 117 8.54 -15.80 -0.28
N HIS A 118 7.41 -15.14 -0.57
CA HIS A 118 7.09 -14.66 -1.92
C HIS A 118 8.04 -13.55 -2.42
N PHE A 119 8.61 -12.77 -1.49
CA PHE A 119 9.57 -11.69 -1.76
C PHE A 119 11.04 -12.08 -1.55
N ALA A 120 11.29 -13.27 -1.02
CA ALA A 120 12.65 -13.79 -0.85
C ALA A 120 13.29 -13.90 -2.23
N PRO A 121 14.59 -13.60 -2.37
CA PRO A 121 15.28 -13.72 -3.64
C PRO A 121 15.05 -15.12 -4.20
N GLN A 122 14.47 -15.20 -5.39
CA GLN A 122 14.39 -16.45 -6.16
C GLN A 122 15.77 -16.86 -6.70
N ASP A 123 16.83 -16.11 -6.35
CA ASP A 123 18.23 -16.34 -6.73
C ASP A 123 18.91 -17.47 -5.94
N ALA A 124 18.15 -18.42 -5.38
CA ALA A 124 18.69 -19.74 -5.01
C ALA A 124 18.74 -20.66 -6.25
N GLY A 125 19.17 -20.14 -7.39
CA GLY A 125 19.04 -20.76 -8.69
C GLY A 125 20.18 -20.48 -9.64
N ALA A 126 21.41 -20.76 -9.22
CA ALA A 126 22.47 -21.30 -10.09
C ALA A 126 23.59 -21.84 -9.21
N ALA A 127 23.49 -23.12 -8.81
CA ALA A 127 24.72 -23.84 -8.47
C ALA A 127 25.64 -23.73 -9.70
N PRO A 128 26.93 -23.38 -9.55
CA PRO A 128 27.86 -23.42 -10.67
C PRO A 128 27.77 -24.82 -11.29
N PRO A 129 27.71 -24.96 -12.63
CA PRO A 129 27.84 -26.29 -13.23
C PRO A 129 29.16 -26.86 -12.71
N ALA A 130 29.09 -28.03 -12.07
CA ALA A 130 30.26 -28.72 -11.58
C ALA A 130 31.20 -28.93 -12.77
N ALA A 131 32.28 -28.16 -12.82
CA ALA A 131 33.36 -28.36 -13.77
C ALA A 131 34.04 -29.68 -13.39
N GLY A 132 34.02 -30.62 -14.34
CA GLY A 132 34.71 -31.90 -14.25
C GLY A 132 36.21 -31.79 -14.42
#